data_AF-A0A7Y3BEK5-F1
#
_entry.id   AF-A0A7Y3BEK5-F1
#
_cell.length_a   1.000
_cell.length_b   1.000
_cell.length_c   1.000
_cell.angle_alpha   90.00
_cell.angle_beta   90.00
_cell.angle_gamma   90.00
#
_symmetry.space_group_name_H-M   'P 1'
#
loop_
_entity.id
_entity.type
_entity.pdbx_description
1 polymer ?
#
loop_
_entity_poly.entity_id
_entity_poly.type
_entity_poly.pdbx_seq_one_letter_code
_entity_poly.pdbx_strand_id
1 'polypeptide(L)'
;LGVIIYFGGLMPLLLIFLPSTLLAATAGMWLFYVQHQFEETHWDEAEDWQLHDAALHGSSHYVMPAPLQWLSANIGIHHVHHLYSRIPFYRLPEVLRDHKELAESNRMTIRESLTSARLHLWDTRQKRLLSFAEARALPR
;
A
#
# COMPACT_ATOMS: atom_id res chain seq x y z
N LEU A 1 11.59 0.20 -27.47
CA LEU A 1 10.66 -0.76 -28.13
C LEU A 1 10.86 -0.80 -29.65
N GLY A 2 10.88 0.32 -30.37
CA GLY A 2 11.04 0.33 -31.85
C GLY A 2 12.26 -0.41 -32.39
N VAL A 3 13.45 -0.23 -31.79
CA VAL A 3 14.68 -0.96 -32.18
C VAL A 3 14.55 -2.47 -31.97
N ILE A 4 13.86 -2.89 -30.90
CA ILE A 4 13.66 -4.30 -30.57
C ILE A 4 12.71 -4.95 -31.57
N ILE A 5 11.65 -4.24 -31.95
CA ILE A 5 10.72 -4.71 -32.99
C ILE A 5 11.44 -4.80 -34.34
N TYR A 6 12.24 -3.78 -34.68
CA TYR A 6 12.95 -3.72 -35.95
C TYR A 6 13.96 -4.87 -36.13
N PHE A 7 14.75 -5.20 -35.11
CA PHE A 7 15.77 -6.26 -35.21
C PHE A 7 15.32 -7.64 -34.70
N GLY A 8 14.40 -7.69 -33.74
CA GLY A 8 13.98 -8.93 -33.07
C GLY A 8 12.53 -9.35 -33.32
N GLY A 9 11.76 -8.54 -34.04
CA GLY A 9 10.34 -8.80 -34.30
C GLY A 9 9.44 -8.64 -33.08
N LEU A 10 8.21 -9.16 -33.17
CA LEU A 10 7.21 -9.06 -32.09
C LEU A 10 7.46 -10.02 -30.93
N MET A 11 8.22 -11.10 -31.13
CA MET A 11 8.36 -12.16 -30.12
C MET A 11 9.02 -11.69 -28.81
N PRO A 12 10.14 -10.93 -28.83
CA PRO A 12 10.70 -10.37 -27.60
C PRO A 12 9.72 -9.43 -26.88
N LEU A 13 8.90 -8.69 -27.63
CA LEU A 13 7.90 -7.80 -27.05
C LEU A 13 6.84 -8.60 -26.28
N LEU A 14 6.31 -9.66 -26.88
CA LEU A 14 5.25 -10.47 -26.29
C LEU A 14 5.72 -11.39 -25.17
N LEU A 15 6.92 -11.96 -25.29
CA LEU A 15 7.39 -12.99 -24.35
C LEU A 15 8.27 -12.44 -23.22
N ILE A 16 8.87 -11.26 -23.41
CA ILE A 16 9.75 -10.65 -22.41
C ILE A 16 9.11 -9.38 -21.88
N PHE A 17 8.87 -8.39 -22.74
CA PHE A 17 8.42 -7.07 -22.28
C PHE A 17 7.01 -7.10 -21.72
N LEU A 18 6.06 -7.72 -22.42
CA LEU A 18 4.67 -7.77 -21.98
C LEU A 18 4.53 -8.42 -20.60
N PRO A 19 4.99 -9.68 -20.35
CA PRO A 19 4.84 -10.29 -19.04
C PRO A 19 5.63 -9.56 -17.95
N SER A 20 6.87 -9.13 -18.22
CA SER A 20 7.66 -8.41 -17.21
C SER A 20 7.05 -7.05 -16.85
N THR A 21 6.52 -6.32 -17.84
CA THR A 21 5.84 -5.03 -17.62
C THR A 21 4.55 -5.24 -16.86
N LEU A 22 3.75 -6.26 -17.19
CA LEU A 22 2.54 -6.58 -16.45
C LEU A 22 2.85 -6.92 -15.00
N LEU A 23 3.84 -7.78 -14.75
CA LEU A 23 4.25 -8.12 -13.39
C LEU A 23 4.74 -6.89 -12.61
N ALA A 24 5.58 -6.05 -13.23
CA ALA A 24 6.07 -4.83 -12.61
C ALA A 24 4.94 -3.82 -12.32
N ALA A 25 4.01 -3.64 -13.26
CA ALA A 25 2.85 -2.76 -13.10
C ALA A 25 1.91 -3.27 -12.01
N THR A 26 1.63 -4.58 -11.97
CA THR A 26 0.82 -5.19 -10.91
C THR A 26 1.49 -5.06 -9.55
N ALA A 27 2.79 -5.33 -9.45
CA ALA A 27 3.53 -5.18 -8.18
C ALA A 27 3.55 -3.72 -7.71
N GLY A 28 3.77 -2.77 -8.62
CA GLY A 28 3.72 -1.34 -8.33
C GLY A 28 2.33 -0.92 -7.84
N MET A 29 1.28 -1.25 -8.60
CA MET A 29 -0.12 -0.99 -8.22
C MET A 29 -0.45 -1.60 -6.86
N TRP A 30 -0.01 -2.84 -6.61
CA TRP A 30 -0.24 -3.51 -5.34
C TRP A 30 0.31 -2.72 -4.15
N LEU A 31 1.55 -2.23 -4.24
CA LEU A 31 2.17 -1.43 -3.18
C LEU A 31 1.31 -0.22 -2.80
N PHE A 32 0.89 0.58 -3.79
CA PHE A 32 0.03 1.75 -3.56
C PHE A 32 -1.37 1.38 -3.09
N TYR A 33 -1.92 0.29 -3.61
CA TYR A 33 -3.26 -0.17 -3.26
C TYR A 33 -3.35 -0.54 -1.77
N VAL A 34 -2.50 -1.45 -1.31
CA VAL A 34 -2.56 -1.93 0.08
C VAL A 34 -2.11 -0.86 1.09
N GLN A 35 -1.29 0.09 0.64
CA GLN A 35 -0.91 1.28 1.41
C GLN A 35 -2.11 2.14 1.83
N HIS A 36 -3.20 2.14 1.06
CA HIS A 36 -4.41 2.92 1.34
C HIS A 36 -5.67 2.09 1.56
N GLN A 37 -5.60 0.77 1.35
CA GLN A 37 -6.72 -0.15 1.50
C GLN A 37 -6.42 -1.18 2.61
N PHE A 38 -6.73 -0.83 3.86
CA PHE A 38 -6.55 -1.70 5.02
C PHE A 38 -7.71 -1.54 6.02
N GLU A 39 -7.88 -2.52 6.91
CA GLU A 39 -9.09 -2.66 7.73
C GLU A 39 -9.38 -1.44 8.61
N GLU A 40 -8.34 -0.81 9.15
CA GLU A 40 -8.42 0.39 10.00
C GLU A 40 -8.13 1.70 9.26
N THR A 41 -8.28 1.75 7.92
CA THR A 41 -8.16 3.03 7.21
C THR A 41 -9.15 4.03 7.82
N HIS A 42 -8.64 5.17 8.27
CA HIS A 42 -9.47 6.21 8.86
C HIS A 42 -10.08 7.13 7.79
N TRP A 43 -11.40 7.10 7.64
CA TRP A 43 -12.18 8.04 6.82
C TRP A 43 -13.09 8.85 7.75
N ASP A 44 -12.81 10.13 7.91
CA ASP A 44 -13.62 11.04 8.73
C ASP A 44 -14.31 12.12 7.88
N GLU A 45 -15.45 12.59 8.39
CA GLU A 45 -16.20 13.70 7.79
C GLU A 45 -15.47 15.04 7.99
N ALA A 46 -15.73 16.01 7.11
CA ALA A 46 -14.91 17.20 6.96
C ALA A 46 -14.82 18.13 8.20
N GLU A 47 -15.72 18.01 9.17
CA GLU A 47 -15.75 18.86 10.37
C GLU A 47 -14.70 18.47 11.44
N ASP A 48 -14.23 17.21 11.47
CA ASP A 48 -13.23 16.70 12.45
C ASP A 48 -11.85 16.42 11.82
N TRP A 49 -11.63 16.83 10.57
CA TRP A 49 -10.43 16.45 9.80
C TRP A 49 -9.15 17.16 10.29
N GLN A 50 -8.24 16.39 10.90
CA GLN A 50 -6.89 16.83 11.26
C GLN A 50 -5.85 16.19 10.35
N LEU A 51 -4.95 17.01 9.78
CA LEU A 51 -3.93 16.57 8.82
C LEU A 51 -3.02 15.46 9.40
N HIS A 52 -2.61 15.59 10.66
CA HIS A 52 -1.72 14.63 11.30
C HIS A 52 -2.40 13.29 11.55
N ASP A 53 -3.66 13.30 12.00
CA ASP A 53 -4.43 12.08 12.24
C ASP A 53 -4.79 11.38 10.93
N ALA A 54 -5.18 12.14 9.91
CA ALA A 54 -5.44 11.61 8.57
C ALA A 54 -4.18 11.04 7.90
N ALA A 55 -3.02 11.70 8.06
CA ALA A 55 -1.77 11.21 7.49
C ALA A 55 -1.29 9.92 8.16
N LEU A 56 -1.39 9.84 9.49
CA LEU A 56 -0.96 8.67 10.24
C LEU A 56 -1.94 7.50 10.10
N HIS A 57 -3.25 7.72 10.23
CA HIS A 57 -4.27 6.66 10.24
C HIS A 57 -4.90 6.37 8.87
N GLY A 58 -4.64 7.20 7.86
CA GLY A 58 -5.11 7.00 6.50
C GLY A 58 -4.20 6.16 5.61
N SER A 59 -3.05 5.70 6.12
CA SER A 59 -2.10 4.89 5.36
C SER A 59 -1.42 3.82 6.23
N SER A 60 -1.05 2.69 5.60
CA SER A 60 -0.44 1.56 6.30
C SER A 60 1.08 1.58 6.29
N HIS A 61 1.66 0.97 7.33
CA HIS A 61 3.06 0.58 7.38
C HIS A 61 3.21 -0.84 6.83
N TYR A 62 3.58 -0.95 5.55
CA TYR A 62 3.73 -2.24 4.88
C TYR A 62 5.08 -2.90 5.19
N VAL A 63 5.04 -3.89 6.08
CA VAL A 63 6.20 -4.62 6.58
C VAL A 63 6.59 -5.73 5.63
N MET A 64 7.74 -5.53 5.00
CA MET A 64 8.37 -6.45 4.06
C MET A 64 9.72 -6.97 4.59
N PRO A 65 10.16 -8.16 4.15
CA PRO A 65 11.53 -8.63 4.42
C PRO A 65 12.57 -7.74 3.72
N ALA A 66 13.80 -7.75 4.22
CA ALA A 66 14.87 -6.85 3.78
C ALA A 66 15.10 -6.76 2.25
N PRO A 67 15.07 -7.87 1.47
CA PRO A 67 15.23 -7.77 0.01
C PRO A 67 14.13 -6.95 -0.66
N LEU A 68 12.88 -7.09 -0.19
CA LEU A 68 11.73 -6.36 -0.72
C LEU A 68 11.71 -4.91 -0.24
N GLN A 69 12.12 -4.65 1.01
CA GLN A 69 12.33 -3.27 1.48
C GLN A 69 13.38 -2.54 0.64
N TRP A 70 14.50 -3.20 0.33
CA TRP A 70 15.54 -2.64 -0.53
C TRP A 70 15.04 -2.40 -1.96
N LEU A 71 14.39 -3.40 -2.56
CA LEU A 71 13.86 -3.31 -3.93
C LEU A 71 12.83 -2.18 -4.07
N SER A 72 11.99 -2.00 -3.05
CA SER A 72 10.95 -0.98 -3.01
C SER A 72 11.41 0.34 -2.41
N ALA A 73 12.71 0.49 -2.11
CA ALA A 73 13.29 1.67 -1.50
C ALA A 73 12.52 2.16 -0.26
N ASN A 74 12.19 1.26 0.68
CA ASN A 74 11.45 1.55 1.92
C ASN A 74 10.08 2.24 1.73
N ILE A 75 9.46 2.17 0.54
CA ILE A 75 8.14 2.77 0.29
C ILE A 75 7.06 2.23 1.24
N GLY A 76 7.25 1.04 1.81
CA GLY A 76 6.34 0.46 2.80
C GLY A 76 6.19 1.29 4.08
N ILE A 77 7.14 2.17 4.41
CA ILE A 77 7.03 3.10 5.56
C ILE A 77 6.23 4.34 5.12
N HIS A 78 5.01 4.10 4.66
CA HIS A 78 4.24 5.07 3.88
C HIS A 78 3.55 6.11 4.77
N HIS A 79 3.07 5.71 5.94
CA HIS A 79 2.44 6.58 6.93
C HIS A 79 3.36 7.69 7.43
N VAL A 80 4.62 7.36 7.74
CA VAL A 80 5.62 8.38 8.11
C VAL A 80 5.95 9.29 6.92
N HIS A 81 6.02 8.73 5.70
CA HIS A 81 6.25 9.54 4.50
C HIS A 81 5.09 10.52 4.25
N HIS A 82 3.84 10.11 4.47
CA HIS A 82 2.70 11.02 4.39
C HIS A 82 2.70 12.07 5.49
N LEU A 83 3.09 11.71 6.71
CA LEU A 83 3.24 12.66 7.81
C LEU A 83 4.29 13.73 7.50
N TYR A 84 5.42 13.35 6.89
CA TYR A 84 6.49 14.28 6.54
C TYR A 84 7.30 13.80 5.31
N SER A 85 6.84 14.15 4.11
CA SER A 85 7.37 13.66 2.83
C SER A 85 8.77 14.17 2.48
N ARG A 86 9.30 15.13 3.25
CA ARG A 86 10.67 15.63 3.11
C ARG A 86 11.73 14.68 3.67
N ILE A 87 11.35 13.70 4.50
CA ILE A 87 12.31 12.66 4.93
C ILE A 87 12.54 11.72 3.73
N PRO A 88 13.78 11.57 3.27
CA PRO A 88 14.07 10.64 2.19
C PRO A 88 13.90 9.20 2.66
N PHE A 89 13.45 8.31 1.77
CA PHE A 89 13.08 6.93 2.12
C PHE A 89 14.18 6.13 2.83
N TYR A 90 15.45 6.38 2.53
CA TYR A 90 16.57 5.69 3.17
C TYR A 90 16.74 6.04 4.66
N ARG A 91 16.13 7.14 5.14
CA ARG A 91 16.13 7.56 6.56
C ARG A 91 14.87 7.17 7.32
N LEU A 92 13.80 6.75 6.65
CA LEU A 92 12.57 6.33 7.32
C LEU A 92 12.78 5.19 8.35
N PRO A 93 13.68 4.21 8.12
CA PRO A 93 13.98 3.22 9.15
C PRO A 93 14.63 3.79 10.42
N GLU A 94 15.30 4.94 10.36
CA GLU A 94 15.81 5.65 11.54
C GLU A 94 14.63 6.19 12.36
N VAL A 95 13.66 6.82 11.69
CA VAL A 95 12.45 7.36 12.33
C VAL A 95 11.68 6.27 13.08
N LEU A 96 11.47 5.11 12.45
CA LEU A 96 10.76 4.00 13.12
C LEU A 96 11.54 3.43 14.32
N ARG A 97 12.88 3.47 14.28
CA ARG A 97 13.73 3.00 15.38
C ARG A 97 13.66 3.94 16.57
N ASP A 98 13.65 5.24 16.30
CA ASP A 98 13.63 6.29 17.31
C ASP A 98 12.22 6.52 17.89
N HIS A 99 11.17 6.20 17.11
CA HIS A 99 9.77 6.35 17.47
C HIS A 99 9.00 5.03 17.35
N LYS A 100 9.03 4.20 18.40
CA LYS A 100 8.40 2.87 18.41
C LYS A 100 6.89 2.90 18.15
N GLU A 101 6.20 3.94 18.61
CA GLU A 101 4.77 4.15 18.34
C GLU A 101 4.45 4.21 16.85
N LEU A 102 5.33 4.83 16.05
CA LEU A 102 5.18 4.87 14.59
C LEU A 102 5.49 3.51 13.96
N ALA A 103 6.35 2.69 14.55
CA ALA A 103 6.66 1.36 14.02
C ALA A 103 5.48 0.38 14.15
N GLU A 104 4.72 0.49 15.24
CA GLU A 104 3.57 -0.38 15.53
C GLU A 104 2.25 0.13 14.94
N SER A 105 2.16 1.42 14.61
CA SER A 105 0.96 2.03 14.01
C SER A 105 0.71 1.51 12.58
N ASN A 106 -0.57 1.20 12.28
CA ASN A 106 -1.09 0.78 10.98
C ASN A 106 -0.24 -0.29 10.28
N ARG A 107 0.36 -1.18 11.09
CA ARG A 107 1.28 -2.22 10.63
C ARG A 107 0.52 -3.26 9.82
N MET A 108 1.04 -3.55 8.63
CA MET A 108 0.46 -4.56 7.74
C MET A 108 1.56 -5.42 7.13
N THR A 109 1.44 -6.72 7.28
CA THR A 109 2.33 -7.71 6.66
C THR A 109 1.86 -8.09 5.26
N ILE A 110 2.72 -8.77 4.50
CA ILE A 110 2.35 -9.34 3.18
C ILE A 110 1.10 -10.22 3.29
N ARG A 111 1.00 -11.06 4.33
CA ARG A 111 -0.16 -11.94 4.52
C ARG A 111 -1.43 -11.14 4.77
N GLU A 112 -1.37 -10.13 5.64
CA GLU A 112 -2.52 -9.27 5.92
C GLU A 112 -2.96 -8.51 4.67
N SER A 113 -2.02 -8.00 3.87
CA SER A 113 -2.33 -7.28 2.63
C SER A 113 -3.16 -8.12 1.63
N LEU A 114 -2.90 -9.43 1.56
CA LEU A 114 -3.69 -10.35 0.74
C LEU A 114 -5.12 -10.55 1.28
N THR A 115 -5.29 -10.47 2.60
CA THR A 115 -6.60 -10.48 3.24
C THR A 115 -7.33 -9.16 3.00
N SER A 116 -6.66 -8.03 3.21
CA SER A 116 -7.19 -6.68 3.03
C SER A 116 -7.67 -6.40 1.60
N ALA A 117 -7.05 -7.03 0.60
CA ALA A 117 -7.49 -6.93 -0.78
C ALA A 117 -8.91 -7.50 -1.05
N ARG A 118 -9.51 -8.20 -0.10
CA ARG A 118 -10.91 -8.66 -0.16
C ARG A 118 -11.90 -7.67 0.46
N LEU A 119 -11.41 -6.61 1.10
CA LEU A 119 -12.20 -5.58 1.73
C LEU A 119 -12.52 -4.50 0.70
N HIS A 120 -13.80 -4.27 0.42
CA HIS A 120 -14.26 -3.47 -0.71
C HIS A 120 -15.31 -2.42 -0.33
N LEU A 121 -15.96 -2.55 0.83
CA LEU A 121 -17.08 -1.71 1.23
C LEU A 121 -16.75 -1.02 2.54
N TRP A 122 -17.00 0.29 2.64
CA TRP A 122 -16.85 1.02 3.89
C TRP A 122 -18.13 0.93 4.73
N ASP A 123 -18.01 0.47 5.97
CA ASP A 123 -19.08 0.53 6.97
C ASP A 123 -18.91 1.79 7.81
N THR A 124 -19.81 2.76 7.63
CA THR A 124 -19.78 4.03 8.36
C THR A 124 -20.13 3.88 9.84
N ARG A 125 -20.85 2.82 10.23
CA ARG A 125 -21.23 2.58 11.63
C ARG A 125 -20.07 2.04 12.46
N GLN A 126 -19.32 1.11 11.86
CA GLN A 126 -18.18 0.46 12.51
C GLN A 126 -16.83 1.13 12.16
N LYS A 127 -16.83 2.11 11.25
CA LYS A 127 -15.64 2.79 10.70
C LYS A 127 -14.56 1.80 10.25
N ARG A 128 -14.95 0.79 9.47
CA ARG A 128 -14.01 -0.21 8.92
C ARG A 128 -14.40 -0.66 7.52
N LEU A 129 -13.43 -1.22 6.80
CA LEU A 129 -13.70 -1.88 5.53
C LEU A 129 -14.23 -3.31 5.73
N LEU A 130 -15.21 -3.69 4.91
CA LEU A 130 -15.86 -4.99 4.87
C LEU A 130 -15.64 -5.68 3.53
N SER A 131 -15.55 -7.01 3.59
CA SER A 131 -15.75 -7.85 2.42
C SER A 131 -17.23 -7.92 2.02
N PHE A 132 -17.50 -8.32 0.77
CA PHE A 132 -18.88 -8.57 0.32
C PHE A 132 -19.58 -9.68 1.12
N ALA A 133 -18.83 -10.63 1.69
CA ALA A 133 -19.39 -11.68 2.52
C ALA A 133 -19.88 -11.11 3.86
N GLU A 134 -19.07 -10.28 4.52
CA GLU A 134 -19.45 -9.60 5.77
C GLU A 134 -20.64 -8.66 5.55
N ALA A 135 -20.63 -7.86 4.49
CA ALA A 135 -21.72 -6.95 4.18
C ALA A 135 -23.07 -7.68 3.96
N ARG A 136 -23.05 -8.91 3.42
CA ARG A 136 -24.25 -9.75 3.29
C ARG A 136 -24.72 -10.36 4.61
N ALA A 137 -23.84 -10.51 5.58
CA ALA A 137 -24.15 -11.07 6.89
C ALA A 137 -24.65 -10.00 7.88
N LEU A 138 -24.53 -8.71 7.55
CA LEU A 138 -25.05 -7.64 8.38
C LEU A 138 -26.59 -7.73 8.49
N PRO A 139 -27.15 -7.61 9.72
CA PRO A 139 -28.59 -7.50 9.89
C PRO A 139 -29.09 -6.24 9.18
N ARG A 140 -30.19 -6.39 8.44
CA ARG A 140 -30.87 -5.30 7.76
C ARG A 140 -31.48 -4.31 8.75
#